data_AF-A0A1Y2K132-F1
#
_entry.id   AF-A0A1Y2K132-F1
#
_cell.length_a   1.000
_cell.length_b   1.000
_cell.length_c   1.000
_cell.angle_alpha   90.00
_cell.angle_beta   90.00
_cell.angle_gamma   90.00
#
_symmetry.space_group_name_H-M   'P 1'
#
loop_
_entity.id
_entity.type
_entity.pdbx_description
1 polymer ?
#
loop_
_entity_poly.entity_id
_entity_poly.type
_entity_poly.pdbx_seq_one_letter_code
_entity_poly.pdbx_strand_id
1 'polypeptide(L)'
;MPAPALQFDQHWDDPQTLLAQRGEGLNADWRALLGCEGSLTAALQAHYGAPVLVSLVGQVVMDDAAAEPAGVWDDALQLPFGARHLARDAWLNSPGHLRVFAHSQILLDGLDADTQAQIEQGVKPLGGLFLAQQASVRRTGLALALASAPQLGLDQPVWCRRSIFVVNEIPRARILELFAPLE
;
A
#
# COMPACT_ATOMS: atom_id res chain seq x y z
N MET A 1 -3.34 12.04 11.20
CA MET A 1 -4.27 12.17 10.07
C MET A 1 -5.21 10.98 10.09
N PRO A 2 -6.53 11.17 9.97
CA PRO A 2 -7.43 10.06 9.74
C PRO A 2 -7.13 9.44 8.37
N ALA A 3 -7.18 8.11 8.26
CA ALA A 3 -7.09 7.42 6.98
C ALA A 3 -8.20 7.91 6.03
N PRO A 4 -7.97 7.85 4.69
CA PRO A 4 -8.98 8.28 3.74
C PRO A 4 -10.29 7.51 3.95
N ALA A 5 -11.41 8.22 3.93
CA ALA A 5 -12.74 7.61 4.00
C ALA A 5 -13.03 6.87 2.68
N LEU A 6 -12.79 5.57 2.65
CA LEU A 6 -13.03 4.75 1.48
C LEU A 6 -14.44 4.19 1.49
N GLN A 7 -15.10 4.22 0.34
CA GLN A 7 -16.34 3.50 0.10
C GLN A 7 -16.05 2.35 -0.84
N PHE A 8 -16.23 1.13 -0.35
CA PHE A 8 -16.02 -0.06 -1.16
C PHE A 8 -17.32 -0.45 -1.85
N ASP A 9 -17.25 -0.61 -3.16
CA ASP A 9 -18.41 -1.03 -3.96
C ASP A 9 -18.71 -2.53 -3.75
N GLN A 10 -17.75 -3.28 -3.17
CA GLN A 10 -17.87 -4.69 -2.85
C GLN A 10 -16.95 -5.13 -1.70
N HIS A 11 -16.99 -6.43 -1.38
CA HIS A 11 -16.04 -7.05 -0.46
C HIS A 11 -14.70 -7.28 -1.14
N TRP A 12 -13.65 -7.42 -0.33
CA TRP A 12 -12.33 -7.83 -0.78
C TRP A 12 -12.35 -9.27 -1.30
N ASP A 13 -11.66 -9.50 -2.41
CA ASP A 13 -11.57 -10.83 -3.02
C ASP A 13 -10.15 -11.09 -3.54
N ASP A 14 -9.84 -12.36 -3.82
CA ASP A 14 -8.53 -12.72 -4.34
C ASP A 14 -8.31 -12.10 -5.75
N PRO A 15 -7.07 -11.75 -6.11
CA PRO A 15 -6.79 -11.08 -7.38
C PRO A 15 -7.28 -11.84 -8.60
N GLN A 16 -7.17 -13.18 -8.60
CA GLN A 16 -7.53 -13.98 -9.77
C GLN A 16 -9.05 -13.96 -9.98
N THR A 17 -9.82 -14.16 -8.91
CA THR A 17 -11.28 -14.16 -8.94
C THR A 17 -11.82 -12.79 -9.35
N LEU A 18 -11.38 -11.71 -8.70
CA LEU A 18 -11.94 -10.39 -8.99
C LEU A 18 -11.57 -9.88 -10.39
N LEU A 19 -10.34 -10.12 -10.85
CA LEU A 19 -9.93 -9.73 -12.20
C LEU A 19 -10.67 -10.54 -13.28
N ALA A 20 -11.03 -11.80 -13.01
CA ALA A 20 -11.85 -12.58 -13.93
C ALA A 20 -13.29 -12.05 -14.02
N GLN A 21 -13.86 -11.59 -12.91
CA GLN A 21 -15.25 -11.11 -12.84
C GLN A 21 -15.43 -9.67 -13.34
N ARG A 22 -14.43 -8.80 -13.10
CA ARG A 22 -14.56 -7.34 -13.24
C ARG A 22 -13.44 -6.70 -14.03
N GLY A 23 -12.36 -7.42 -14.33
CA GLY A 23 -11.21 -6.90 -15.06
C GLY A 23 -11.42 -6.78 -16.57
N GLU A 24 -12.67 -6.72 -17.04
CA GLU A 24 -12.98 -6.41 -18.44
C GLU A 24 -12.46 -5.00 -18.78
N GLY A 25 -11.80 -4.85 -19.93
CA GLY A 25 -11.15 -3.58 -20.33
C GLY A 25 -9.77 -3.33 -19.72
N LEU A 26 -9.36 -4.09 -18.68
CA LEU A 26 -7.97 -4.03 -18.20
C LEU A 26 -7.03 -4.80 -19.14
N ASN A 27 -5.97 -4.11 -19.57
CA ASN A 27 -4.89 -4.76 -20.32
C ASN A 27 -4.04 -5.68 -19.41
N ALA A 28 -3.14 -6.46 -20.01
CA ALA A 28 -2.29 -7.41 -19.29
C ALA A 28 -1.40 -6.74 -18.24
N ASP A 29 -0.95 -5.52 -18.52
CA ASP A 29 -0.06 -4.76 -17.64
C ASP A 29 -0.76 -4.36 -16.34
N TRP A 30 -1.98 -3.83 -16.44
CA TRP A 30 -2.82 -3.52 -15.30
C TRP A 30 -3.09 -4.74 -14.44
N ARG A 31 -3.40 -5.89 -15.06
CA ARG A 31 -3.61 -7.15 -14.35
C ARG A 31 -2.34 -7.59 -13.62
N ALA A 32 -1.19 -7.47 -14.27
CA ALA A 32 0.11 -7.79 -13.66
C ALA A 32 0.44 -6.86 -12.48
N LEU A 33 0.20 -5.55 -12.62
CA LEU A 33 0.45 -4.57 -11.57
C LEU A 33 -0.49 -4.78 -10.36
N LEU A 34 -1.78 -5.02 -10.60
CA LEU A 34 -2.75 -5.28 -9.52
C LEU A 34 -2.40 -6.57 -8.76
N GLY A 35 -2.03 -7.63 -9.48
CA GLY A 35 -1.68 -8.93 -8.91
C GLY A 35 -0.24 -9.06 -8.40
N CYS A 36 0.61 -8.04 -8.50
CA CYS A 36 2.02 -8.21 -8.14
C CYS A 36 2.23 -8.37 -6.63
N GLU A 37 2.91 -9.44 -6.22
CA GLU A 37 3.21 -9.71 -4.81
C GLU A 37 4.49 -8.98 -4.33
N GLY A 38 5.34 -8.56 -5.27
CA GLY A 38 6.59 -7.86 -5.00
C GLY A 38 6.43 -6.38 -4.68
N SER A 39 7.55 -5.63 -4.72
CA SER A 39 7.53 -4.17 -4.57
C SER A 39 6.79 -3.51 -5.74
N LEU A 40 5.73 -2.75 -5.45
CA LEU A 40 5.00 -2.04 -6.49
C LEU A 40 5.88 -1.01 -7.19
N THR A 41 6.74 -0.31 -6.44
CA THR A 41 7.72 0.63 -6.99
C THR A 41 8.62 -0.06 -8.01
N ALA A 42 9.16 -1.23 -7.69
CA ALA A 42 10.02 -1.98 -8.61
C ALA A 42 9.23 -2.47 -9.84
N ALA A 43 8.01 -2.96 -9.64
CA ALA A 43 7.13 -3.40 -10.73
C ALA A 43 6.81 -2.24 -11.69
N LEU A 44 6.47 -1.07 -11.17
CA LEU A 44 6.20 0.14 -11.97
C LEU A 44 7.45 0.60 -12.73
N GLN A 45 8.62 0.61 -12.09
CA GLN A 45 9.88 0.97 -12.75
C GLN A 45 10.26 0.00 -13.87
N ALA A 46 10.12 -1.31 -13.61
CA ALA A 46 10.39 -2.33 -14.61
C ALA A 46 9.40 -2.25 -15.78
N HIS A 47 8.15 -1.94 -15.48
CA HIS A 47 7.09 -1.90 -16.47
C HIS A 47 7.16 -0.65 -17.37
N TYR A 48 7.36 0.54 -16.79
CA TYR A 48 7.38 1.80 -17.55
C TYR A 48 8.79 2.27 -17.94
N GLY A 49 9.85 1.61 -17.47
CA GLY A 49 11.23 2.00 -17.78
C GLY A 49 11.65 3.36 -17.22
N ALA A 50 10.91 3.89 -16.24
CA ALA A 50 11.11 5.22 -15.66
C ALA A 50 11.18 5.16 -14.13
N PRO A 51 11.90 6.09 -13.47
CA PRO A 51 11.88 6.20 -12.02
C PRO A 51 10.47 6.52 -11.50
N VAL A 52 10.05 5.82 -10.44
CA VAL A 52 8.83 6.15 -9.72
C VAL A 52 9.13 7.25 -8.71
N LEU A 53 8.41 8.37 -8.81
CA LEU A 53 8.54 9.49 -7.88
C LEU A 53 7.55 9.33 -6.74
N VAL A 54 8.03 9.41 -5.51
CA VAL A 54 7.19 9.34 -4.30
C VAL A 54 6.92 10.75 -3.78
N SER A 55 5.66 11.15 -3.70
CA SER A 55 5.23 12.41 -3.11
C SER A 55 4.52 12.14 -1.79
N LEU A 56 5.12 12.55 -0.67
CA LEU A 56 4.51 12.39 0.65
C LEU A 56 3.30 13.33 0.78
N VAL A 57 2.16 12.77 1.19
CA VAL A 57 0.95 13.55 1.54
C VAL A 57 0.99 13.90 3.02
N GLY A 58 1.28 12.90 3.85
CA GLY A 58 1.42 13.08 5.28
C GLY A 58 1.93 11.82 5.96
N GLN A 59 2.48 11.98 7.16
CA GLN A 59 2.82 10.85 8.01
C GLN A 59 2.69 11.22 9.49
N VAL A 60 2.39 10.23 10.31
CA VAL A 60 2.18 10.40 11.75
C VAL A 60 2.59 9.13 12.49
N VAL A 61 3.28 9.30 13.61
CA VAL A 61 3.59 8.22 14.55
C VAL A 61 2.43 8.08 15.52
N MET A 62 2.04 6.84 15.81
CA MET A 62 0.86 6.50 16.60
C MET A 62 1.23 5.39 17.58
N ASP A 63 0.83 5.56 18.85
CA ASP A 63 1.10 4.59 19.93
C ASP A 63 0.06 3.46 20.01
N ASP A 64 -0.97 3.54 19.17
CA ASP A 64 -1.90 2.46 18.89
C ASP A 64 -2.39 2.64 17.44
N ALA A 65 -2.78 1.55 16.78
CA ALA A 65 -3.38 1.66 15.46
C ALA A 65 -4.76 2.31 15.61
N ALA A 66 -4.81 3.66 15.54
CA ALA A 66 -6.05 4.39 15.81
C ALA A 66 -7.16 3.91 14.87
N ALA A 67 -8.40 4.05 15.36
CA ALA A 67 -9.65 3.66 14.68
C ALA A 67 -9.52 3.69 13.15
N GLU A 68 -9.31 2.50 12.59
CA GLU A 68 -9.12 2.31 11.16
C GLU A 68 -10.44 2.46 10.42
N PRO A 69 -10.40 2.79 9.12
CA PRO A 69 -11.63 2.77 8.32
C PRO A 69 -12.18 1.34 8.34
N ALA A 70 -13.42 1.20 8.82
CA ALA A 70 -14.07 -0.08 8.94
C ALA A 70 -14.07 -0.81 7.58
N GLY A 71 -13.71 -2.09 7.58
CA GLY A 71 -13.73 -2.94 6.39
C GLY A 71 -12.46 -2.90 5.52
N VAL A 72 -11.44 -2.09 5.85
CA VAL A 72 -10.16 -2.12 5.10
C VAL A 72 -9.26 -3.25 5.54
N TRP A 73 -9.22 -3.57 6.83
CA TRP A 73 -8.32 -4.56 7.41
C TRP A 73 -9.13 -5.63 8.13
N ASP A 74 -8.92 -6.89 7.77
CA ASP A 74 -9.47 -8.03 8.51
C ASP A 74 -8.46 -8.56 9.53
N ASP A 75 -8.84 -9.61 10.25
CA ASP A 75 -8.01 -10.24 11.28
C ASP A 75 -6.67 -10.78 10.73
N ALA A 76 -6.62 -11.14 9.44
CA ALA A 76 -5.41 -11.66 8.81
C ALA A 76 -4.40 -10.55 8.45
N LEU A 77 -4.81 -9.29 8.50
CA LEU A 77 -4.02 -8.11 8.15
C LEU A 77 -3.74 -7.21 9.36
N GLN A 78 -3.79 -7.78 10.57
CA GLN A 78 -3.51 -7.04 11.79
C GLN A 78 -2.01 -6.90 12.06
N LEU A 79 -1.62 -5.71 12.49
CA LEU A 79 -0.30 -5.47 13.06
C LEU A 79 -0.33 -5.76 14.58
N PRO A 80 0.83 -6.00 15.22
CA PRO A 80 0.87 -6.23 16.65
C PRO A 80 0.20 -5.10 17.46
N PHE A 81 -0.70 -5.49 18.37
CA PHE A 81 -1.46 -4.58 19.23
C PHE A 81 -0.54 -3.85 20.22
N GLY A 82 -0.85 -2.57 20.51
CA GLY A 82 -0.12 -1.75 21.48
C GLY A 82 1.32 -1.39 21.07
N ALA A 83 1.67 -1.63 19.81
CA ALA A 83 2.98 -1.31 19.26
C ALA A 83 2.97 0.07 18.59
N ARG A 84 4.16 0.69 18.46
CA ARG A 84 4.28 1.99 17.77
C ARG A 84 4.29 1.80 16.27
N HIS A 85 3.42 2.54 15.59
CA HIS A 85 3.30 2.50 14.13
C HIS A 85 3.51 3.87 13.51
N LEU A 86 4.09 3.90 12.31
CA LEU A 86 4.03 5.05 11.41
C LEU A 86 2.92 4.82 10.40
N ALA A 87 1.90 5.67 10.41
CA ALA A 87 0.96 5.80 9.31
C ALA A 87 1.52 6.79 8.29
N ARG A 88 1.55 6.41 7.00
CA ARG A 88 2.09 7.23 5.91
C ARG A 88 1.21 7.14 4.68
N ASP A 89 0.85 8.31 4.17
CA ASP A 89 0.14 8.52 2.92
C ASP A 89 1.09 9.10 1.88
N ALA A 90 1.16 8.48 0.70
CA ALA A 90 2.01 8.95 -0.38
C ALA A 90 1.43 8.63 -1.76
N TRP A 91 1.76 9.48 -2.73
CA TRP A 91 1.56 9.18 -4.14
C TRP A 91 2.81 8.57 -4.74
N LEU A 92 2.68 7.41 -5.36
CA LEU A 92 3.65 6.85 -6.29
C LEU A 92 3.29 7.34 -7.69
N ASN A 93 4.20 8.05 -8.34
CA ASN A 93 3.96 8.64 -9.65
C ASN A 93 4.87 7.98 -10.67
N SER A 94 4.27 7.31 -11.66
CA SER A 94 4.95 6.95 -12.90
C SER A 94 4.60 8.02 -13.94
N PRO A 95 5.55 8.90 -14.32
CA PRO A 95 5.25 10.05 -15.16
C PRO A 95 4.51 9.68 -16.45
N GLY A 96 3.33 10.26 -16.67
CA GLY A 96 2.54 10.04 -17.89
C GLY A 96 1.86 8.67 -18.00
N HIS A 97 1.89 7.85 -16.95
CA HIS A 97 1.32 6.49 -16.98
C HIS A 97 0.31 6.21 -15.88
N LEU A 98 0.70 6.39 -14.62
CA LEU A 98 -0.11 5.95 -13.49
C LEU A 98 0.22 6.75 -12.23
N ARG A 99 -0.80 7.02 -11.42
CA ARG A 99 -0.62 7.42 -10.02
C ARG A 99 -1.20 6.35 -9.11
N VAL A 100 -0.45 5.98 -8.09
CA VAL A 100 -0.95 5.08 -7.05
C VAL A 100 -0.90 5.82 -5.72
N PHE A 101 -2.06 5.97 -5.09
CA PHE A 101 -2.10 6.42 -3.70
C PHE A 101 -1.83 5.22 -2.80
N ALA A 102 -0.89 5.36 -1.88
CA ALA A 102 -0.55 4.34 -0.92
C ALA A 102 -0.78 4.87 0.50
N HIS A 103 -1.67 4.20 1.24
CA HIS A 103 -1.77 4.31 2.69
C HIS A 103 -1.03 3.11 3.29
N SER A 104 -0.06 3.38 4.15
CA SER A 104 0.76 2.35 4.79
C SER A 104 0.80 2.56 6.30
N GLN A 105 0.77 1.47 7.04
CA GLN A 105 1.06 1.45 8.46
C GLN A 105 2.20 0.50 8.72
N ILE A 106 3.24 0.99 9.39
CA ILE A 106 4.50 0.26 9.60
C ILE A 106 4.85 0.24 11.07
N LEU A 107 5.12 -0.96 11.56
CA LEU A 107 5.67 -1.19 12.87
C LEU A 107 7.07 -0.59 12.97
N LEU A 108 7.26 0.36 13.88
CA LEU A 108 8.56 0.99 14.15
C LEU A 108 9.42 0.15 15.09
N ASP A 109 8.79 -0.66 15.94
CA ASP A 109 9.48 -1.48 16.93
C ASP A 109 10.44 -2.47 16.26
N GLY A 110 11.67 -2.55 16.76
CA GLY A 110 12.71 -3.41 16.19
C GLY A 110 13.46 -2.83 14.99
N LEU A 111 13.18 -1.59 14.59
CA LEU A 111 14.08 -0.78 13.75
C LEU A 111 15.14 -0.10 14.63
N ASP A 112 16.34 0.09 14.10
CA ASP A 112 17.38 0.89 14.76
C ASP A 112 16.99 2.39 14.79
N ALA A 113 17.53 3.13 15.75
CA ALA A 113 17.16 4.53 15.99
C ALA A 113 17.43 5.44 14.79
N ASP A 114 18.52 5.20 14.04
CA ASP A 114 18.86 6.00 12.85
C ASP A 114 17.84 5.75 11.73
N THR A 115 17.48 4.48 11.51
CA THR A 115 16.42 4.11 10.56
C THR A 115 15.08 4.71 10.97
N GLN A 116 14.68 4.63 12.25
CA GLN A 116 13.44 5.25 12.72
C GLN A 116 13.43 6.75 12.44
N ALA A 117 14.49 7.47 12.81
CA ALA A 117 14.61 8.90 12.58
C ALA A 117 14.52 9.27 11.08
N GLN A 118 15.16 8.51 10.19
CA GLN A 118 15.11 8.76 8.75
C GLN A 118 13.72 8.54 8.15
N ILE A 119 12.95 7.56 8.66
CA ILE A 119 11.58 7.33 8.21
C ILE A 119 10.66 8.42 8.75
N GLU A 120 10.78 8.77 10.03
CA GLU A 120 10.02 9.84 10.68
C GLU A 120 10.27 11.22 10.04
N GLN A 121 11.44 11.43 9.43
CA GLN A 121 11.78 12.62 8.63
C GLN A 121 11.34 12.52 7.15
N GLY A 122 10.84 11.36 6.72
CA GLY A 122 10.36 11.14 5.34
C GLY A 122 11.46 10.97 4.30
N VAL A 123 12.73 10.88 4.73
CA VAL A 123 13.92 10.80 3.86
C VAL A 123 14.03 9.42 3.20
N LYS A 124 13.69 8.35 3.95
CA LYS A 124 13.82 6.97 3.46
C LYS A 124 12.50 6.46 2.84
N PRO A 125 12.51 5.89 1.63
CA PRO A 125 11.35 5.21 1.07
C PRO A 125 11.09 3.88 1.79
N LEU A 126 9.82 3.58 2.05
CA LEU A 126 9.43 2.42 2.86
C LEU A 126 9.85 1.08 2.27
N GLY A 127 9.81 0.95 0.94
CA GLY A 127 10.20 -0.28 0.25
C GLY A 127 11.65 -0.71 0.53
N GLY A 128 12.54 0.24 0.87
CA GLY A 128 13.94 -0.05 1.21
C GLY A 128 14.16 -0.55 2.64
N LEU A 129 13.16 -0.45 3.52
CA LEU A 129 13.31 -0.81 4.93
C LEU A 129 13.44 -2.31 5.14
N PHE A 130 12.64 -3.09 4.42
CA PHE A 130 12.59 -4.53 4.58
C PHE A 130 13.65 -5.26 3.74
N LEU A 131 14.04 -4.67 2.60
CA LEU A 131 15.07 -5.23 1.72
C LEU A 131 16.49 -5.07 2.29
N ALA A 132 16.75 -4.06 3.12
CA ALA A 132 18.09 -3.78 3.65
C ALA A 132 18.55 -4.77 4.75
N GLN A 133 17.64 -5.54 5.36
CA GLN A 133 17.94 -6.32 6.56
C GLN A 133 18.40 -7.77 6.31
N GLN A 134 18.69 -8.18 5.06
CA GLN A 134 18.90 -9.61 4.68
C GLN A 134 17.77 -10.54 5.19
N ALA A 135 16.64 -9.98 5.55
CA ALA A 135 15.54 -10.68 6.19
C ALA A 135 14.69 -11.38 5.13
N SER A 136 14.05 -12.48 5.52
CA SER A 136 13.01 -13.08 4.69
C SER A 136 11.81 -12.15 4.69
N VAL A 137 11.52 -11.54 3.54
CA VAL A 137 10.37 -10.66 3.34
C VAL A 137 9.36 -11.40 2.47
N ARG A 138 8.14 -11.58 2.98
CA ARG A 138 7.01 -12.11 2.21
C ARG A 138 5.82 -11.15 2.27
N ARG A 139 5.08 -11.06 1.18
CA ARG A 139 3.77 -10.39 1.14
C ARG A 139 2.69 -11.46 1.26
N THR A 140 1.68 -11.23 2.09
CA THR A 140 0.51 -12.12 2.21
C THR A 140 -0.79 -11.34 2.29
N GLY A 141 -1.90 -12.05 2.14
CA GLY A 141 -3.25 -11.47 2.20
C GLY A 141 -3.50 -10.43 1.12
N LEU A 142 -2.88 -10.62 -0.06
CA LEU A 142 -3.14 -9.77 -1.21
C LEU A 142 -4.59 -9.96 -1.64
N ALA A 143 -5.38 -8.90 -1.56
CA ALA A 143 -6.77 -8.89 -1.99
C ALA A 143 -7.06 -7.61 -2.76
N LEU A 144 -8.00 -7.69 -3.70
CA LEU A 144 -8.43 -6.57 -4.53
C LEU A 144 -9.85 -6.13 -4.16
N ALA A 145 -10.15 -4.86 -4.43
CA ALA A 145 -11.49 -4.31 -4.41
C ALA A 145 -11.59 -3.12 -5.39
N LEU A 146 -12.82 -2.65 -5.63
CA LEU A 146 -13.09 -1.34 -6.22
C LEU A 146 -13.49 -0.41 -5.08
N ALA A 147 -12.91 0.79 -5.07
CA ALA A 147 -13.18 1.79 -4.05
C ALA A 147 -13.39 3.17 -4.66
N SER A 148 -14.37 3.89 -4.13
CA SER A 148 -14.58 5.31 -4.37
C SER A 148 -13.84 6.12 -3.32
N ALA A 149 -13.07 7.12 -3.75
CA ALA A 149 -12.26 7.97 -2.87
C ALA A 149 -12.26 9.45 -3.32
N PRO A 150 -13.43 10.12 -3.33
CA PRO A 150 -13.54 11.50 -3.83
C PRO A 150 -12.67 12.51 -3.07
N GLN A 151 -12.38 12.28 -1.79
CA GLN A 151 -11.47 13.11 -0.99
C GLN A 151 -10.01 13.10 -1.48
N LEU A 152 -9.64 12.10 -2.31
CA LEU A 152 -8.34 12.02 -2.97
C LEU A 152 -8.39 12.62 -4.38
N GLY A 153 -9.52 13.22 -4.79
CA GLY A 153 -9.74 13.71 -6.15
C GLY A 153 -9.97 12.59 -7.16
N LEU A 154 -10.43 11.41 -6.70
CA LEU A 154 -10.75 10.27 -7.55
C LEU A 154 -12.27 10.20 -7.74
N ASP A 155 -12.74 10.75 -8.86
CA ASP A 155 -14.16 10.94 -9.15
C ASP A 155 -14.86 9.66 -9.65
N GLN A 156 -14.08 8.65 -10.03
CA GLN A 156 -14.58 7.34 -10.45
C GLN A 156 -14.04 6.25 -9.51
N PRO A 157 -14.76 5.12 -9.35
CA PRO A 157 -14.23 3.96 -8.63
C PRO A 157 -12.91 3.51 -9.21
N VAL A 158 -11.93 3.31 -8.34
CA VAL A 158 -10.59 2.85 -8.72
C VAL A 158 -10.33 1.46 -8.20
N TRP A 159 -9.50 0.73 -8.94
CA TRP A 159 -8.93 -0.51 -8.43
C TRP A 159 -8.07 -0.22 -7.22
N CYS A 160 -8.24 -1.02 -6.18
CA CYS A 160 -7.41 -0.96 -5.01
C CYS A 160 -7.00 -2.36 -4.58
N ARG A 161 -5.89 -2.42 -3.86
CA ARG A 161 -5.40 -3.65 -3.26
C ARG A 161 -4.92 -3.40 -1.85
N ARG A 162 -5.02 -4.43 -1.02
CA ARG A 162 -4.47 -4.45 0.33
C ARG A 162 -3.59 -5.66 0.50
N SER A 163 -2.64 -5.56 1.42
CA SER A 163 -1.78 -6.69 1.79
C SER A 163 -1.00 -6.39 3.07
N ILE A 164 -0.37 -7.43 3.63
CA ILE A 164 0.56 -7.31 4.74
C ILE A 164 1.93 -7.86 4.35
N PHE A 165 2.97 -7.15 4.76
CA PHE A 165 4.36 -7.55 4.69
C PHE A 165 4.75 -8.19 6.01
N VAL A 166 5.30 -9.39 5.89
CA VAL A 166 5.83 -10.17 7.00
C VAL A 166 7.33 -10.26 6.82
N VAL A 167 8.06 -9.91 7.88
CA VAL A 167 9.53 -9.95 7.91
C VAL A 167 9.94 -10.82 9.08
N ASN A 168 10.66 -11.90 8.80
CA ASN A 168 11.03 -12.92 9.78
C ASN A 168 9.80 -13.42 10.58
N GLU A 169 8.72 -13.76 9.87
CA GLU A 169 7.44 -14.20 10.43
C GLU A 169 6.66 -13.18 11.29
N ILE A 170 7.15 -11.94 11.39
CA ILE A 170 6.46 -10.86 12.11
C ILE A 170 5.78 -9.93 11.09
N PRO A 171 4.45 -9.68 11.21
CA PRO A 171 3.79 -8.64 10.43
C PRO A 171 4.41 -7.27 10.73
N ARG A 172 5.01 -6.64 9.72
CA ARG A 172 5.73 -5.37 9.86
C ARG A 172 5.05 -4.19 9.23
N ALA A 173 4.32 -4.42 8.15
CA ALA A 173 3.62 -3.32 7.49
C ALA A 173 2.40 -3.84 6.78
N ARG A 174 1.31 -3.09 6.83
CA ARG A 174 0.18 -3.30 5.93
C ARG A 174 0.03 -2.10 5.03
N ILE A 175 -0.37 -2.36 3.80
CA ILE A 175 -0.41 -1.35 2.74
C ILE A 175 -1.70 -1.52 1.96
N LEU A 176 -2.35 -0.38 1.73
CA LEU A 176 -3.50 -0.18 0.88
C LEU A 176 -3.06 0.72 -0.28
N GLU A 177 -3.25 0.25 -1.50
CA GLU A 177 -2.80 0.92 -2.72
C GLU A 177 -4.02 1.12 -3.64
N LEU A 178 -4.31 2.37 -4.00
CA LEU A 178 -5.39 2.77 -4.92
C LEU A 178 -4.78 3.22 -6.24
N PHE A 179 -5.21 2.62 -7.33
CA PHE A 179 -4.64 2.82 -8.65
C PHE A 179 -5.48 3.83 -9.43
N ALA A 180 -4.98 5.06 -9.51
CA ALA A 180 -5.58 6.16 -10.23
C ALA A 180 -5.02 6.20 -11.67
N PRO A 181 -5.80 5.83 -12.70
CA PRO A 181 -5.36 6.01 -14.08
C PRO A 181 -5.10 7.49 -14.36
N LEU A 182 -4.07 7.77 -15.14
CA LEU A 182 -3.85 9.10 -15.70
C LEU A 182 -4.61 9.18 -17.03
N GLU A 183 -5.49 10.17 -17.15
CA GLU A 183 -6.13 10.54 -18.43
C GLU A 183 -5.10 11.08 -19.43
#